data_AF-A0A3N4JAA4-F1
#
_entry.id   AF-A0A3N4JAA4-F1
#
_cell.length_a   1.000
_cell.length_b   1.000
_cell.length_c   1.000
_cell.angle_alpha   90.00
_cell.angle_beta   90.00
_cell.angle_gamma   90.00
#
_symmetry.space_group_name_H-M   'P 1'
#
loop_
_entity.id
_entity.type
_entity.pdbx_description
1 polymer ?
#
loop_
_entity_poly.entity_id
_entity_poly.type
_entity_poly.pdbx_seq_one_letter_code
_entity_poly.pdbx_strand_id
1 'polypeptide(L)'
;MRLPAYDGPITDVTSSDMACNGGPNPLVKISPNVATVAAGSQITLQWGHRLDSDFNSGLIIDASHNGPSNFPSSLSSNLRNWPIPNSGWFKIYEDGYTNGQWAVAKLIANKGKVTVTIPSCTPPGGYLFRSELIALHSARSYPGAQLCMECAQLRVTRGGSTSPQTYNIPGVYSGSDPGIKFNLYTSSASYTIPGPRPFTCSGGSGSNPSAATTPPASTPTSGTGSGSGTVAQWA
;
A
#
# COMPACT_ATOMS: atom_id res chain seq x y z
N MET A 1 -0.39 -12.44 7.32
CA MET A 1 -1.47 -11.44 7.18
C MET A 1 -2.21 -11.35 8.50
N ARG A 2 -2.53 -10.14 8.96
CA ARG A 2 -3.37 -9.86 10.13
C ARG A 2 -4.66 -9.27 9.61
N LEU A 3 -5.78 -9.95 9.83
CA LEU A 3 -7.03 -9.69 9.11
C LEU A 3 -8.18 -9.41 10.07
N PRO A 4 -9.00 -8.38 9.80
CA PRO A 4 -10.18 -8.06 10.59
C PRO A 4 -11.31 -9.07 10.35
N ALA A 5 -12.28 -9.10 11.26
CA ALA A 5 -13.51 -9.89 11.11
C ALA A 5 -14.55 -9.22 10.21
N TYR A 6 -14.43 -7.91 10.01
CA TYR A 6 -15.37 -7.05 9.31
C TYR A 6 -14.59 -6.17 8.31
N ASP A 7 -15.21 -5.92 7.16
CA ASP A 7 -14.69 -5.14 6.02
C ASP A 7 -14.86 -3.63 6.20
N GLY A 8 -15.39 -3.19 7.34
CA GLY A 8 -15.57 -1.78 7.66
C GLY A 8 -14.26 -0.97 7.64
N PRO A 9 -14.32 0.31 7.24
CA PRO A 9 -13.13 1.14 7.13
C PRO A 9 -12.71 1.76 8.47
N ILE A 10 -11.45 2.18 8.55
CA ILE A 10 -11.01 3.20 9.49
C ILE A 10 -11.28 4.59 8.87
N THR A 11 -11.83 5.52 9.65
CA THR A 11 -12.19 6.87 9.16
C THR A 11 -11.47 8.00 9.89
N ASP A 12 -10.93 7.73 11.09
CA ASP A 12 -10.10 8.66 11.85
C ASP A 12 -8.62 8.44 11.54
N VAL A 13 -8.02 9.35 10.78
CA VAL A 13 -6.60 9.26 10.38
C VAL A 13 -5.63 9.45 11.55
N THR A 14 -6.12 9.85 12.71
CA THR A 14 -5.32 10.00 13.94
C THR A 14 -5.31 8.74 14.80
N SER A 15 -6.15 7.74 14.50
CA SER A 15 -6.22 6.49 15.26
C SER A 15 -4.97 5.64 15.10
N SER A 16 -4.58 4.94 16.16
CA SER A 16 -3.55 3.89 16.11
C SER A 16 -3.90 2.74 15.16
N ASP A 17 -5.19 2.52 14.89
CA ASP A 17 -5.67 1.45 14.02
C ASP A 17 -5.35 1.69 12.53
N MET A 18 -4.93 2.91 12.17
CA MET A 18 -4.51 3.27 10.81
C MET A 18 -3.33 2.46 10.27
N ALA A 19 -2.51 1.89 11.15
CA ALA A 19 -1.32 1.17 10.75
C ALA A 19 -1.63 -0.19 10.11
N CYS A 20 -2.51 -1.00 10.71
CA CYS A 20 -2.79 -2.37 10.25
C CYS A 20 -4.23 -2.83 10.51
N ASN A 21 -5.20 -1.91 10.52
CA ASN A 21 -6.53 -2.12 11.07
C ASN A 21 -6.48 -2.42 12.59
N GLY A 22 -7.64 -2.60 13.20
CA GLY A 22 -7.74 -2.80 14.63
C GLY A 22 -9.14 -2.41 15.10
N GLY A 23 -9.28 -1.65 16.18
CA GLY A 23 -10.59 -1.09 16.53
C GLY A 23 -11.14 -0.18 15.42
N PRO A 24 -12.44 -0.24 15.05
CA PRO A 24 -13.53 -1.04 15.61
C PRO A 24 -13.68 -2.44 14.98
N ASN A 25 -12.73 -2.90 14.16
CA ASN A 25 -12.73 -4.16 13.41
C ASN A 25 -11.70 -5.18 13.98
N PRO A 26 -11.99 -5.91 15.06
CA PRO A 26 -11.03 -6.81 15.70
C PRO A 26 -10.30 -7.73 14.70
N LEU A 27 -8.97 -7.79 14.83
CA LEU A 27 -8.14 -8.69 14.04
C LEU A 27 -8.35 -10.14 14.53
N VAL A 28 -9.11 -10.93 13.78
CA VAL A 28 -9.47 -12.31 14.15
C VAL A 28 -8.63 -13.38 13.47
N LYS A 29 -7.96 -13.05 12.37
CA LYS A 29 -7.12 -14.02 11.64
C LYS A 29 -5.70 -13.48 11.48
N ILE A 30 -4.83 -13.92 12.39
CA ILE A 30 -3.41 -13.62 12.38
C ILE A 30 -2.66 -14.85 11.86
N SER A 31 -2.27 -14.81 10.58
CA SER A 31 -1.51 -15.89 9.97
C SER A 31 -0.11 -15.99 10.57
N PRO A 32 0.36 -17.19 10.96
CA PRO A 32 1.72 -17.40 11.45
C PRO A 32 2.77 -17.32 10.33
N ASN A 33 2.33 -17.33 9.06
CA ASN A 33 3.22 -17.39 7.91
C ASN A 33 3.92 -16.05 7.67
N VAL A 34 5.20 -16.13 7.34
CA VAL A 34 6.02 -15.03 6.87
C VAL A 34 6.39 -15.32 5.42
N ALA A 35 6.03 -14.44 4.49
CA ALA A 35 6.39 -14.61 3.10
C ALA A 35 7.84 -14.14 2.88
N THR A 36 8.71 -15.04 2.42
CA THR A 36 10.09 -14.69 2.05
C THR A 36 10.12 -14.16 0.64
N VAL A 37 10.72 -12.99 0.44
CA VAL A 37 10.83 -12.30 -0.85
C VAL A 37 12.24 -11.74 -1.00
N ALA A 38 12.82 -11.82 -2.20
CA ALA A 38 14.07 -11.11 -2.47
C ALA A 38 13.77 -9.65 -2.80
N ALA A 39 14.58 -8.72 -2.31
CA ALA A 39 14.54 -7.34 -2.77
C ALA A 39 14.66 -7.31 -4.31
N GLY A 40 13.91 -6.42 -4.96
CA GLY A 40 13.78 -6.38 -6.42
C GLY A 40 12.75 -7.35 -6.99
N SER A 41 12.25 -8.31 -6.20
CA SER A 41 11.17 -9.20 -6.65
C SER A 41 9.80 -8.57 -6.49
N GLN A 42 8.85 -9.07 -7.28
CA GLN A 42 7.45 -8.67 -7.19
C GLN A 42 6.71 -9.52 -6.15
N ILE A 43 5.81 -8.88 -5.42
CA ILE A 43 4.77 -9.55 -4.63
C ILE A 43 3.41 -9.17 -5.21
N THR A 44 2.47 -10.11 -5.18
CA THR A 44 1.09 -9.82 -5.54
C THR A 44 0.21 -9.85 -4.31
N LEU A 45 -0.51 -8.77 -4.13
CA LEU A 45 -1.54 -8.59 -3.12
C LEU A 45 -2.89 -8.90 -3.76
N GLN A 46 -3.77 -9.61 -3.06
CA GLN A 46 -5.03 -10.06 -3.62
C GLN A 46 -6.20 -9.62 -2.74
N TRP A 47 -6.84 -8.50 -3.07
CA TRP A 47 -8.04 -7.96 -2.40
C TRP A 47 -9.28 -8.83 -2.66
N GLY A 48 -10.20 -8.85 -1.69
CA GLY A 48 -11.53 -9.47 -1.78
C GLY A 48 -12.48 -8.81 -0.79
N HIS A 49 -13.79 -8.85 -1.06
CA HIS A 49 -14.77 -8.10 -0.27
C HIS A 49 -14.85 -8.55 1.20
N ARG A 50 -14.71 -9.86 1.44
CA ARG A 50 -14.78 -10.51 2.76
C ARG A 50 -13.81 -11.68 2.85
N LEU A 51 -13.57 -12.17 4.06
CA LEU A 51 -12.69 -13.33 4.33
C LEU A 51 -13.10 -14.62 3.60
N ASP A 52 -14.38 -14.78 3.28
CA ASP A 52 -14.98 -15.92 2.60
C ASP A 52 -15.29 -15.66 1.12
N SER A 53 -14.83 -14.53 0.57
CA SER A 53 -15.08 -14.17 -0.83
C SER A 53 -14.43 -15.16 -1.80
N ASP A 54 -15.20 -15.60 -2.79
CA ASP A 54 -14.64 -16.23 -3.98
C ASP A 54 -14.02 -15.17 -4.87
N PHE A 55 -12.69 -15.16 -4.96
CA PHE A 55 -11.94 -14.23 -5.82
C PHE A 55 -12.29 -14.31 -7.31
N ASN A 56 -12.95 -15.39 -7.76
CA ASN A 56 -13.40 -15.54 -9.14
C ASN A 56 -14.79 -14.93 -9.38
N SER A 57 -15.55 -14.66 -8.33
CA SER A 57 -16.91 -14.09 -8.42
C SER A 57 -16.92 -12.61 -8.83
N GLY A 58 -15.78 -11.93 -8.75
CA GLY A 58 -15.67 -10.49 -9.02
C GLY A 58 -16.09 -9.60 -7.85
N LEU A 59 -16.50 -10.17 -6.72
CA LEU A 59 -16.79 -9.46 -5.47
C LEU A 59 -15.47 -9.07 -4.78
N ILE A 60 -14.85 -8.02 -5.29
CA ILE A 60 -13.56 -7.51 -4.79
C ILE A 60 -13.79 -6.34 -3.86
N ILE A 61 -14.45 -5.30 -4.35
CA ILE A 61 -14.67 -4.03 -3.67
C ILE A 61 -15.72 -3.26 -4.47
N ASP A 62 -16.50 -2.39 -3.82
CA ASP A 62 -17.41 -1.51 -4.53
C ASP A 62 -16.62 -0.50 -5.40
N ALA A 63 -17.09 -0.26 -6.63
CA ALA A 63 -16.40 0.57 -7.61
C ALA A 63 -16.27 2.05 -7.20
N SER A 64 -16.92 2.48 -6.12
CA SER A 64 -16.78 3.81 -5.54
C SER A 64 -15.54 3.99 -4.65
N HIS A 65 -14.79 2.91 -4.38
CA HIS A 65 -13.54 2.95 -3.64
C HIS A 65 -12.40 3.39 -4.55
N ASN A 66 -11.37 4.10 -4.08
CA ASN A 66 -10.33 4.62 -4.96
C ASN A 66 -8.92 4.25 -4.47
N GLY A 67 -8.02 3.92 -5.40
CA GLY A 67 -6.56 3.98 -5.18
C GLY A 67 -5.92 3.03 -4.16
N PRO A 68 -5.05 2.07 -4.55
CA PRO A 68 -4.19 1.37 -3.59
C PRO A 68 -2.94 2.19 -3.21
N SER A 69 -2.57 2.16 -1.93
CA SER A 69 -1.29 2.66 -1.41
C SER A 69 -0.59 1.59 -0.57
N ASN A 70 0.73 1.42 -0.75
CA ASN A 70 1.49 0.34 -0.11
C ASN A 70 2.72 0.87 0.65
N PHE A 71 2.80 0.51 1.93
CA PHE A 71 3.81 0.97 2.88
C PHE A 71 4.42 -0.22 3.64
N PRO A 72 5.63 -0.67 3.32
CA PRO A 72 6.44 -1.45 4.25
C PRO A 72 6.90 -0.61 5.46
N SER A 73 7.04 -1.27 6.62
CA SER A 73 7.79 -0.78 7.77
C SER A 73 8.75 -1.87 8.25
N SER A 74 10.02 -1.48 8.42
CA SER A 74 11.07 -2.39 8.89
C SER A 74 10.83 -2.78 10.35
N LEU A 75 10.91 -4.07 10.65
CA LEU A 75 10.81 -4.58 12.01
C LEU A 75 12.18 -5.03 12.50
N SER A 76 12.51 -4.67 13.73
CA SER A 76 13.81 -4.98 14.34
C SER A 76 13.96 -6.46 14.72
N SER A 77 12.88 -7.22 14.98
CA SER A 77 12.87 -8.69 15.07
C SER A 77 11.47 -9.30 15.32
N ASN A 78 11.39 -10.64 15.23
CA ASN A 78 10.25 -11.55 15.44
C ASN A 78 8.85 -11.10 14.94
N LEU A 79 8.69 -11.18 13.61
CA LEU A 79 7.51 -10.80 12.81
C LEU A 79 6.14 -11.32 13.32
N ARG A 80 6.12 -12.43 14.05
CA ARG A 80 4.90 -13.19 14.37
C ARG A 80 4.00 -12.50 15.40
N ASN A 81 4.58 -11.99 16.48
CA ASN A 81 3.84 -11.41 17.62
C ASN A 81 4.22 -9.95 17.87
N TRP A 82 4.94 -9.34 16.92
CA TRP A 82 5.44 -8.00 17.14
C TRP A 82 4.28 -7.00 17.15
N PRO A 83 4.26 -6.05 18.12
CA PRO A 83 3.31 -4.95 18.12
C PRO A 83 3.33 -4.24 16.76
N ILE A 84 2.18 -3.71 16.35
CA ILE A 84 2.14 -2.91 15.13
C ILE A 84 2.91 -1.60 15.43
N PRO A 85 3.99 -1.28 14.69
CA PRO A 85 4.72 -0.05 14.92
C PRO A 85 3.91 1.16 14.47
N ASN A 86 4.04 2.24 15.22
CA ASN A 86 3.51 3.55 14.85
C ASN A 86 4.46 4.36 13.96
N SER A 87 5.66 3.84 13.65
CA SER A 87 6.74 4.53 12.93
C SER A 87 7.51 3.57 12.02
N GLY A 88 8.42 4.11 11.21
CA GLY A 88 9.26 3.29 10.32
C GLY A 88 8.62 2.96 8.98
N TRP A 89 7.44 3.51 8.66
CA TRP A 89 6.72 3.24 7.42
C TRP A 89 7.29 4.06 6.26
N PHE A 90 7.50 3.45 5.10
CA PHE A 90 7.87 4.13 3.87
C PHE A 90 7.03 3.61 2.71
N LYS A 91 6.55 4.49 1.85
CA LYS A 91 5.71 4.10 0.71
C LYS A 91 6.59 3.48 -0.37
N ILE A 92 6.16 2.41 -1.04
CA ILE A 92 6.87 1.83 -2.20
C ILE A 92 6.03 1.76 -3.46
N TYR A 93 4.72 1.91 -3.32
CA TYR A 93 3.80 1.88 -4.44
C TYR A 93 2.56 2.68 -4.08
N GLU A 94 2.00 3.33 -5.09
CA GLU A 94 0.67 3.89 -5.06
C GLU A 94 0.09 3.88 -6.46
N ASP A 95 -1.23 3.89 -6.50
CA ASP A 95 -1.99 4.12 -7.72
C ASP A 95 -3.27 4.88 -7.35
N GLY A 96 -3.69 5.80 -8.20
CA GLY A 96 -4.75 6.76 -7.90
C GLY A 96 -5.67 6.94 -9.10
N TYR A 97 -5.93 8.20 -9.45
CA TYR A 97 -6.63 8.53 -10.70
C TYR A 97 -5.61 8.83 -11.80
N THR A 98 -5.67 8.08 -12.90
CA THR A 98 -4.76 8.27 -14.04
C THR A 98 -5.48 7.92 -15.32
N ASN A 99 -5.33 8.75 -16.36
CA ASN A 99 -5.91 8.53 -17.69
C ASN A 99 -7.43 8.25 -17.67
N GLY A 100 -8.17 9.00 -16.86
CA GLY A 100 -9.63 8.88 -16.79
C GLY A 100 -10.13 7.74 -15.89
N GLN A 101 -9.23 6.93 -15.31
CA GLN A 101 -9.59 5.75 -14.53
C GLN A 101 -9.03 5.80 -13.10
N TRP A 102 -9.88 5.43 -12.14
CA TRP A 102 -9.48 5.15 -10.78
C TRP A 102 -8.80 3.79 -10.68
N ALA A 103 -7.83 3.67 -9.78
CA ALA A 103 -7.12 2.42 -9.60
C ALA A 103 -8.00 1.25 -9.14
N VAL A 104 -9.15 1.50 -8.52
CA VAL A 104 -10.11 0.44 -8.19
C VAL A 104 -10.66 -0.25 -9.43
N ALA A 105 -10.85 0.50 -10.52
CA ALA A 105 -11.34 -0.09 -11.76
C ALA A 105 -10.29 -1.05 -12.34
N LYS A 106 -9.02 -0.67 -12.26
CA LYS A 106 -7.87 -1.54 -12.59
C LYS A 106 -7.80 -2.75 -11.66
N LEU A 107 -8.05 -2.55 -10.37
CA LEU A 107 -8.07 -3.61 -9.35
C LEU A 107 -9.17 -4.64 -9.63
N ILE A 108 -10.40 -4.20 -9.83
CA ILE A 108 -11.57 -5.04 -10.15
C ILE A 108 -11.31 -5.79 -11.46
N ALA A 109 -10.84 -5.11 -12.51
CA ALA A 109 -10.49 -5.73 -13.78
C ALA A 109 -9.39 -6.79 -13.63
N ASN A 110 -8.46 -6.58 -12.70
CA ASN A 110 -7.40 -7.54 -12.35
C ASN A 110 -7.81 -8.52 -11.24
N LYS A 111 -9.11 -8.71 -11.02
CA LYS A 111 -9.68 -9.65 -10.03
C LYS A 111 -9.13 -9.46 -8.62
N GLY A 112 -8.94 -8.22 -8.18
CA GLY A 112 -8.42 -7.88 -6.86
C GLY A 112 -6.90 -7.91 -6.74
N LYS A 113 -6.15 -8.15 -7.83
CA LYS A 113 -4.69 -8.25 -7.74
C LYS A 113 -4.01 -6.89 -7.91
N VAL A 114 -3.11 -6.57 -6.99
CA VAL A 114 -2.11 -5.49 -7.12
C VAL A 114 -0.74 -6.12 -7.01
N THR A 115 0.07 -5.99 -8.06
CA THR A 115 1.45 -6.46 -8.06
C THR A 115 2.38 -5.27 -7.83
N VAL A 116 3.28 -5.40 -6.87
CA VAL A 116 4.25 -4.35 -6.50
C VAL A 116 5.65 -4.94 -6.43
N THR A 117 6.64 -4.15 -6.80
CA THR A 117 8.05 -4.53 -6.69
C THR A 117 8.60 -4.08 -5.35
N ILE A 118 9.20 -4.99 -4.59
CA ILE A 118 10.00 -4.62 -3.41
C ILE A 118 11.25 -3.90 -3.93
N PRO A 119 11.57 -2.67 -3.50
CA PRO A 119 12.76 -1.98 -3.99
C PRO A 119 14.03 -2.81 -3.79
N SER A 120 14.90 -2.88 -4.80
CA SER A 120 16.09 -3.75 -4.78
C SER A 120 17.10 -3.39 -3.69
N CYS A 121 17.11 -2.13 -3.27
CA CYS A 121 17.97 -1.60 -2.20
C CYS A 121 17.37 -1.71 -0.80
N THR A 122 16.14 -2.23 -0.65
CA THR A 122 15.51 -2.44 0.66
C THR A 122 16.36 -3.39 1.51
N PRO A 123 16.78 -3.01 2.73
CA PRO A 123 17.62 -3.87 3.55
C PRO A 123 16.99 -5.24 3.83
N PRO A 124 17.77 -6.33 3.83
CA PRO A 124 17.28 -7.62 4.30
C PRO A 124 16.74 -7.51 5.73
N GLY A 125 15.61 -8.17 6.01
CA GLY A 125 15.00 -8.06 7.33
C GLY A 125 13.55 -8.49 7.37
N GLY A 126 12.97 -8.43 8.57
CA GLY A 126 11.52 -8.58 8.75
C GLY A 126 10.80 -7.27 8.47
N TYR A 127 9.66 -7.33 7.81
CA TYR A 127 8.82 -6.17 7.53
C TYR A 127 7.35 -6.48 7.83
N LEU A 128 6.63 -5.52 8.40
CA LEU A 128 5.18 -5.44 8.18
C LEU A 128 4.97 -4.72 6.86
N PHE A 129 4.07 -5.26 6.05
CA PHE A 129 3.73 -4.70 4.76
C PHE A 129 2.27 -4.29 4.79
N ARG A 130 2.02 -2.98 4.92
CA ARG A 130 0.69 -2.38 4.91
C ARG A 130 0.27 -2.12 3.47
N SER A 131 -0.91 -2.58 3.11
CA SER A 131 -1.59 -2.20 1.88
C SER A 131 -2.92 -1.56 2.24
N GLU A 132 -3.31 -0.56 1.47
CA GLU A 132 -4.46 0.28 1.77
C GLU A 132 -5.23 0.59 0.51
N LEU A 133 -6.56 0.68 0.64
CA LEU A 133 -7.48 1.30 -0.33
C LEU A 133 -8.23 2.45 0.36
N ILE A 134 -8.54 3.53 -0.37
CA ILE A 134 -9.23 4.71 0.18
C ILE A 134 -10.53 4.99 -0.58
N ALA A 135 -11.68 4.71 0.02
CA ALA A 135 -12.97 5.13 -0.54
C ALA A 135 -13.24 6.62 -0.33
N LEU A 136 -13.58 7.31 -1.41
CA LEU A 136 -13.78 8.76 -1.42
C LEU A 136 -15.23 9.18 -1.70
N HIS A 137 -16.16 8.23 -1.87
CA HIS A 137 -17.55 8.53 -2.20
C HIS A 137 -18.26 9.37 -1.13
N SER A 138 -17.76 9.35 0.11
CA SER A 138 -18.23 10.14 1.26
C SER A 138 -17.20 11.18 1.75
N ALA A 139 -16.12 11.44 1.01
CA ALA A 139 -14.97 12.22 1.47
C ALA A 139 -15.09 13.75 1.31
N ARG A 140 -16.27 14.29 0.97
CA ARG A 140 -16.48 15.75 0.81
C ARG A 140 -16.13 16.54 2.07
N SER A 141 -16.26 15.90 3.24
CA SER A 141 -15.92 16.42 4.55
C SER A 141 -15.06 15.40 5.31
N TYR A 142 -14.38 15.84 6.38
CA TYR A 142 -13.66 14.98 7.30
C TYR A 142 -14.36 14.95 8.67
N PRO A 143 -14.53 13.77 9.31
CA PRO A 143 -14.27 12.44 8.75
C PRO A 143 -15.23 12.12 7.59
N GLY A 144 -14.82 11.23 6.69
CA GLY A 144 -15.63 10.86 5.52
C GLY A 144 -14.95 9.92 4.54
N ALA A 145 -13.64 10.09 4.30
CA ALA A 145 -12.86 9.07 3.61
C ALA A 145 -12.83 7.77 4.42
N GLN A 146 -12.87 6.65 3.70
CA GLN A 146 -12.91 5.30 4.26
C GLN A 146 -11.61 4.59 3.91
N LEU A 147 -10.77 4.30 4.89
CA LEU A 147 -9.46 3.70 4.67
C LEU A 147 -9.49 2.22 5.12
N CYS A 148 -9.36 1.32 4.17
CA CYS A 148 -9.28 -0.13 4.41
C CYS A 148 -7.82 -0.55 4.28
N MET A 149 -7.21 -1.10 5.33
CA MET A 149 -5.80 -1.50 5.28
C MET A 149 -5.51 -2.75 6.11
N GLU A 150 -4.61 -3.60 5.62
CA GLU A 150 -4.15 -4.79 6.32
C GLU A 150 -2.63 -4.93 6.22
N CYS A 151 -2.07 -5.65 7.19
CA CYS A 151 -0.64 -5.93 7.23
C CYS A 151 -0.30 -7.39 6.93
N ALA A 152 0.57 -7.58 5.94
CA ALA A 152 1.30 -8.82 5.71
C ALA A 152 2.62 -8.84 6.50
N GLN A 153 3.17 -10.03 6.68
CA GLN A 153 4.48 -10.24 7.30
C GLN A 153 5.44 -10.73 6.22
N LEU A 154 6.49 -9.98 5.94
CA LEU A 154 7.48 -10.30 4.93
C LEU A 154 8.86 -10.51 5.55
N ARG A 155 9.65 -11.39 4.93
CA ARG A 155 11.10 -11.49 5.13
C ARG A 155 11.78 -11.11 3.83
N VAL A 156 12.35 -9.91 3.78
CA VAL A 156 13.14 -9.44 2.63
C VAL A 156 14.54 -10.04 2.70
N THR A 157 15.05 -10.50 1.56
CA THR A 157 16.39 -11.08 1.39
C THR A 157 17.14 -10.39 0.25
N ARG A 158 18.48 -10.55 0.17
CA ARG A 158 19.32 -10.10 -0.96
C ARG A 158 19.20 -8.61 -1.34
N GLY A 159 18.91 -7.76 -0.37
CA GLY A 159 18.73 -6.33 -0.55
C GLY A 159 19.99 -5.48 -0.35
N GLY A 160 19.81 -4.16 -0.29
CA GLY A 160 20.87 -3.19 -0.07
C GLY A 160 21.03 -2.76 1.39
N SER A 161 21.58 -1.57 1.59
CA SER A 161 21.76 -0.94 2.90
C SER A 161 21.11 0.45 2.98
N THR A 162 20.26 0.80 2.01
CA THR A 162 19.60 2.10 1.98
C THR A 162 18.61 2.22 3.14
N SER A 163 18.62 3.37 3.81
CA SER A 163 17.64 3.73 4.83
C SER A 163 16.62 4.69 4.21
N PRO A 164 15.41 4.24 3.81
CA PRO A 164 14.38 5.15 3.33
C PRO A 164 14.04 6.20 4.38
N GLN A 165 13.61 7.39 3.95
CA GLN A 165 12.89 8.27 4.87
C GLN A 165 11.61 7.55 5.31
N THR A 166 11.37 7.54 6.62
CA THR A 166 10.22 6.88 7.22
C THR A 166 9.27 7.88 7.84
N TYR A 167 8.04 7.44 8.04
CA TYR A 167 6.91 8.23 8.50
C TYR A 167 6.15 7.47 9.58
N ASN A 168 5.38 8.21 10.36
CA ASN A 168 4.52 7.65 11.39
C ASN A 168 3.15 7.31 10.83
N ILE A 169 2.57 6.20 11.26
CA ILE A 169 1.18 5.86 11.02
C ILE A 169 0.59 5.49 12.39
N PRO A 170 -0.32 6.30 12.96
CA PRO A 170 -0.89 7.56 12.44
C PRO A 170 0.12 8.71 12.33
N GLY A 171 -0.22 9.73 11.53
CA GLY A 171 0.58 10.96 11.34
C GLY A 171 1.01 11.25 9.91
N VAL A 172 1.05 10.23 9.04
CA VAL A 172 1.34 10.38 7.61
C VAL A 172 0.22 11.07 6.83
N TYR A 173 -1.00 11.04 7.37
CA TYR A 173 -2.20 11.66 6.81
C TYR A 173 -2.76 12.71 7.76
N SER A 174 -3.33 13.76 7.17
CA SER A 174 -4.18 14.73 7.85
C SER A 174 -5.60 14.68 7.30
N GLY A 175 -6.60 14.93 8.16
CA GLY A 175 -7.98 15.09 7.73
C GLY A 175 -8.20 16.26 6.76
N SER A 176 -7.23 17.18 6.67
CA SER A 176 -7.23 18.29 5.71
C SER A 176 -6.51 17.97 4.40
N ASP A 177 -5.86 16.81 4.26
CA ASP A 177 -5.15 16.46 3.03
C ASP A 177 -6.14 16.45 1.85
N PRO A 178 -5.78 17.01 0.68
CA PRO A 178 -6.68 17.07 -0.47
C PRO A 178 -7.03 15.67 -1.02
N GLY A 179 -6.25 14.65 -0.66
CA GLY A 179 -6.53 13.25 -0.96
C GLY A 179 -7.43 12.53 0.05
N ILE A 180 -7.68 13.13 1.22
CA ILE A 180 -8.52 12.62 2.32
C ILE A 180 -9.84 13.39 2.42
N LYS A 181 -9.80 14.73 2.34
CA LYS A 181 -10.99 15.57 2.19
C LYS A 181 -11.13 15.96 0.73
N PHE A 182 -11.86 15.15 -0.02
CA PHE A 182 -11.97 15.21 -1.47
C PHE A 182 -13.43 15.09 -1.94
N ASN A 183 -13.88 16.01 -2.80
CA ASN A 183 -15.20 15.91 -3.41
C ASN A 183 -15.14 15.22 -4.78
N LEU A 184 -15.35 13.90 -4.79
CA LEU A 184 -15.32 13.07 -6.01
C LEU A 184 -16.28 13.55 -7.11
N TYR A 185 -17.38 14.21 -6.75
CA TYR A 185 -18.44 14.59 -7.68
C TYR A 185 -18.20 15.93 -8.37
N THR A 186 -17.29 16.77 -7.87
CA THR A 186 -17.03 18.11 -8.43
C THR A 186 -15.56 18.35 -8.76
N SER A 187 -14.65 17.54 -8.25
CA SER A 187 -13.22 17.68 -8.52
C SER A 187 -12.91 17.25 -9.96
N SER A 188 -12.42 18.19 -10.77
CA SER A 188 -11.96 17.94 -12.13
C SER A 188 -10.71 17.05 -12.11
N ALA A 189 -10.81 15.79 -12.54
CA ALA A 189 -9.76 14.87 -13.05
C ALA A 189 -8.35 14.80 -12.39
N SER A 190 -8.06 15.54 -11.32
CA SER A 190 -6.78 15.60 -10.64
C SER A 190 -6.97 15.15 -9.20
N TYR A 191 -6.37 14.03 -8.86
CA TYR A 191 -6.37 13.48 -7.52
C TYR A 191 -4.94 13.41 -7.01
N THR A 192 -4.71 14.00 -5.84
CA THR A 192 -3.42 13.90 -5.14
C THR A 192 -3.53 12.77 -4.11
N ILE A 193 -2.78 11.69 -4.33
CA ILE A 193 -2.70 10.58 -3.38
C ILE A 193 -2.09 11.11 -2.07
N PRO A 194 -2.71 10.86 -0.90
CA PRO A 194 -2.23 11.39 0.37
C PRO A 194 -0.92 10.73 0.82
N GLY A 195 -0.20 11.41 1.72
CA GLY A 195 1.07 10.96 2.26
C GLY A 195 2.27 11.13 1.31
N PRO A 196 3.43 10.55 1.67
CA PRO A 196 4.69 10.72 0.94
C PRO A 196 4.67 10.03 -0.42
N ARG A 197 5.58 10.41 -1.31
CA ARG A 197 5.79 9.69 -2.59
C ARG A 197 6.43 8.32 -2.35
N PRO A 198 6.23 7.35 -3.28
CA PRO A 198 6.97 6.09 -3.25
C PRO A 198 8.48 6.30 -3.23
N PHE A 199 9.14 5.61 -2.31
CA PHE A 199 10.59 5.50 -2.24
C PHE A 199 11.13 4.77 -3.48
N THR A 200 12.25 5.28 -4.00
CA THR A 200 12.96 4.70 -5.15
C THR A 200 14.41 4.46 -4.79
N CYS A 201 14.97 3.37 -5.35
CA CYS A 201 16.37 3.01 -5.13
C CYS A 201 17.30 3.85 -6.02
N SER A 202 17.68 5.03 -5.55
CA SER A 202 18.75 5.84 -6.14
C SER A 202 19.34 6.76 -5.08
N GLY A 203 20.65 6.69 -4.86
CA GLY A 203 21.37 7.62 -3.98
C GLY A 203 21.33 9.03 -4.56
N GLY A 204 20.80 9.98 -3.80
CA GLY A 204 20.77 11.41 -4.14
C GLY A 204 19.45 12.06 -3.73
N SER A 205 19.54 13.02 -2.80
CA SER A 205 18.46 13.85 -2.27
C SER A 205 17.39 14.22 -3.31
N GLY A 206 16.12 14.02 -2.96
CA GLY A 206 15.01 14.57 -3.73
C GLY A 206 15.02 16.09 -3.70
N SER A 207 15.58 16.72 -4.74
CA SER A 207 15.33 18.11 -5.07
C SER A 207 14.09 18.22 -5.96
N ASN A 208 13.24 19.19 -5.61
CA ASN A 208 12.06 19.65 -6.36
C ASN A 208 12.41 19.95 -7.84
N PRO A 209 11.49 19.82 -8.81
CA PRO A 209 11.84 19.83 -10.22
C PRO A 209 12.16 21.25 -10.69
N SER A 210 13.29 21.41 -11.36
CA SER A 210 13.51 22.50 -12.31
C SER A 210 14.22 21.95 -13.55
N ALA A 211 13.58 22.22 -14.70
CA ALA A 211 14.03 22.21 -16.09
C ALA A 211 14.89 21.05 -16.62
N ALA A 212 14.37 20.46 -17.69
CA ALA A 212 14.91 19.36 -18.47
C ALA A 212 16.31 19.63 -19.05
N THR A 213 17.14 18.59 -19.07
CA THR A 213 18.08 18.36 -20.16
C THR A 213 18.37 16.86 -20.29
N THR A 214 18.18 16.35 -21.50
CA THR A 214 18.25 14.93 -21.90
C THR A 214 19.69 14.40 -21.90
N PRO A 215 19.91 13.13 -21.52
CA PRO A 215 21.03 12.35 -22.07
C PRO A 215 20.59 11.05 -22.77
N PRO A 216 21.46 10.48 -23.63
CA PRO A 216 21.08 9.53 -24.67
C PRO A 216 21.08 8.06 -24.23
N ALA A 217 20.52 7.24 -25.11
CA ALA A 217 20.19 5.82 -24.98
C ALA A 217 21.38 4.84 -25.08
N SER A 218 21.25 3.67 -24.43
CA SER A 218 21.76 2.38 -24.95
C SER A 218 21.15 1.15 -24.24
N THR A 219 20.44 0.35 -25.05
CA THR A 219 20.19 -1.12 -25.20
C THR A 219 20.57 -2.19 -24.14
N PRO A 220 19.96 -3.42 -24.24
CA PRO A 220 19.53 -4.25 -23.10
C PRO A 220 20.37 -5.51 -22.85
N THR A 221 20.22 -6.10 -21.67
CA THR A 221 20.63 -7.50 -21.42
C THR A 221 19.55 -8.29 -20.68
N SER A 222 19.21 -9.42 -21.28
CA SER A 222 18.24 -10.44 -20.87
C SER A 222 18.70 -11.26 -19.67
N GLY A 223 17.76 -11.77 -18.85
CA GLY A 223 18.08 -12.77 -17.83
C GLY A 223 16.93 -13.19 -16.92
N THR A 224 16.21 -14.22 -17.37
CA THR A 224 15.61 -15.36 -16.63
C THR A 224 15.01 -15.18 -15.23
N GLY A 225 13.74 -15.60 -15.12
CA GLY A 225 12.87 -15.35 -13.98
C GLY A 225 12.96 -16.31 -12.79
N SER A 226 12.13 -16.01 -11.79
CA SER A 226 11.72 -16.93 -10.72
C SER A 226 10.55 -16.36 -9.90
N GLY A 227 9.57 -17.23 -9.66
CA GLY A 227 8.78 -17.32 -8.42
C GLY A 227 7.88 -16.15 -8.04
N SER A 228 6.65 -16.13 -8.58
CA SER A 228 5.57 -15.26 -8.07
C SER A 228 4.95 -15.86 -6.81
N GLY A 229 5.04 -15.12 -5.69
CA GLY A 229 4.26 -15.38 -4.48
C GLY A 229 3.03 -14.48 -4.44
N THR A 230 1.84 -15.08 -4.39
CA THR A 230 0.56 -14.35 -4.21
C THR A 230 0.17 -14.37 -2.73
N VAL A 231 -0.19 -13.22 -2.18
CA VAL A 231 -0.65 -13.05 -0.78
C VAL A 231 -1.99 -12.30 -0.80
N ALA A 232 -3.05 -12.86 -0.22
CA ALA A 232 -4.37 -12.24 -0.18
C ALA A 232 -4.55 -11.17 0.91
N GLN A 233 -5.38 -10.15 0.64
CA GLN A 233 -5.78 -8.92 1.33
C GLN A 233 -7.31 -8.71 1.17
N TRP A 234 -7.96 -7.81 1.93
CA TRP A 234 -9.43 -7.67 1.92
C TRP A 234 -9.87 -6.24 2.18
N ALA A 235 -10.84 -5.72 1.43
CA ALA A 235 -11.37 -4.36 1.56
C ALA A 235 -12.87 -4.33 1.36
#